data_AF-A0A4S5BTE3-F1
#
_entry.id   AF-A0A4S5BTE3-F1
#
_cell.length_a   1.000
_cell.length_b   1.000
_cell.length_c   1.000
_cell.angle_alpha   90.00
_cell.angle_beta   90.00
_cell.angle_gamma   90.00
#
_symmetry.space_group_name_H-M   'P 1'
#
loop_
_entity.id
_entity.type
_entity.pdbx_description
1 polymer ?
#
loop_
_entity_poly.entity_id
_entity_poly.type
_entity_poly.pdbx_seq_one_letter_code
_entity_poly.pdbx_strand_id
1 'polypeptide(L)'
;MVHPSQHAHWRNIALGHQGLMAPAVFGTGLEGTLRAIAHLAYVQIDTLSVIERAHHHVLWSRVPDYATEHLNQLVGSGQIFEYWFHAAAYLPMRDYRFALPRMLSFRRGESPYFKSVDPQLMREILAQVRGEGELRSRDLKDKRAGKSAWWDYGPGRRALDKLFMQGDLMVCERKGMEKSYALPERLLPAGLHTQEPSAEEMAAYLLDKNLQAHGIVTLRQVMHLRTGQALRKAMRELLHTRIEQGALMALDNPEWPDTYVATSSLQRDWHAGHSDQVQLLSPFDNAVIHRERLQQLFGFHYRLESYTPAAKRVHGYFCLPILWQGAFVGRIDCKAHRAKRQLEVLSLHFESGFIPADDFSARLDAALHQLAQFCACDTVLPAKR
;
A
#
# COMPACT_ATOMS: atom_id res chain seq x y z
N MET A 1 -10.06 -15.80 28.17
CA MET A 1 -8.69 -15.94 27.64
C MET A 1 -8.74 -16.95 26.51
N VAL A 2 -8.53 -16.51 25.28
CA VAL A 2 -8.48 -17.38 24.11
C VAL A 2 -7.24 -18.26 24.19
N HIS A 3 -7.38 -19.54 23.85
CA HIS A 3 -6.27 -20.49 23.87
C HIS A 3 -5.16 -20.01 22.92
N PRO A 4 -3.86 -19.99 23.32
CA PRO A 4 -2.75 -19.49 22.49
C PRO A 4 -2.66 -20.09 21.07
N SER A 5 -3.19 -21.31 20.89
CA SER A 5 -3.29 -22.02 19.63
C SER A 5 -4.25 -21.35 18.62
N GLN A 6 -5.32 -20.69 19.06
CA GLN A 6 -6.26 -20.00 18.17
C GLN A 6 -5.65 -18.69 17.61
N HIS A 7 -4.85 -17.97 18.40
CA HIS A 7 -4.17 -16.75 17.92
C HIS A 7 -3.07 -17.05 16.90
N ALA A 8 -2.37 -18.18 17.01
CA ALA A 8 -1.42 -18.63 15.99
C ALA A 8 -2.12 -18.90 14.65
N HIS A 9 -3.27 -19.58 14.68
CA HIS A 9 -4.05 -19.87 13.47
C HIS A 9 -4.46 -18.60 12.71
N TRP A 10 -4.98 -17.58 13.41
CA TRP A 10 -5.39 -16.31 12.79
C TRP A 10 -4.22 -15.52 12.19
N ARG A 11 -3.06 -15.52 12.86
CA ARG A 11 -1.83 -14.92 12.34
C ARG A 11 -1.38 -15.60 11.06
N ASN A 12 -1.43 -16.93 11.01
CA ASN A 12 -1.01 -17.69 9.84
C ASN A 12 -1.93 -17.42 8.64
N ILE A 13 -3.25 -17.39 8.84
CA ILE A 13 -4.20 -16.95 7.82
C ILE A 13 -3.82 -15.55 7.31
N ALA A 14 -3.59 -14.60 8.23
CA ALA A 14 -3.25 -13.23 7.86
C ALA A 14 -1.95 -13.14 7.04
N LEU A 15 -0.88 -13.82 7.47
CA LEU A 15 0.41 -13.81 6.78
C LEU A 15 0.36 -14.57 5.44
N GLY A 16 -0.41 -15.64 5.37
CA GLY A 16 -0.60 -16.42 4.15
C GLY A 16 -1.28 -15.62 3.06
N HIS A 17 -2.36 -14.90 3.40
CA HIS A 17 -3.01 -13.95 2.49
C HIS A 17 -2.13 -12.72 2.15
N GLN A 18 -1.15 -12.40 3.00
CA GLN A 18 -0.16 -11.37 2.66
C GLN A 18 0.96 -11.90 1.76
N GLY A 19 1.04 -13.20 1.48
CA GLY A 19 2.15 -13.80 0.74
C GLY A 19 3.48 -13.74 1.49
N LEU A 20 3.43 -13.73 2.83
CA LEU A 20 4.61 -13.62 3.70
C LEU A 20 5.01 -14.95 4.37
N MET A 21 4.25 -16.04 4.13
CA MET A 21 4.58 -17.34 4.72
C MET A 21 5.60 -18.14 3.89
N ALA A 22 5.60 -17.96 2.57
CA ALA A 22 6.47 -18.69 1.66
C ALA A 22 7.06 -17.74 0.61
N PRO A 23 8.26 -18.03 0.08
CA PRO A 23 8.82 -17.26 -1.02
C PRO A 23 7.98 -17.42 -2.29
N ALA A 24 7.98 -16.40 -3.15
CA ALA A 24 7.40 -16.45 -4.49
C ALA A 24 5.93 -16.89 -4.56
N VAL A 25 5.10 -16.63 -3.54
CA VAL A 25 3.65 -16.93 -3.55
C VAL A 25 2.96 -16.27 -4.75
N PHE A 26 3.43 -15.10 -5.16
CA PHE A 26 2.94 -14.40 -6.34
C PHE A 26 3.78 -14.69 -7.59
N GLY A 27 4.78 -15.58 -7.55
CA GLY A 27 5.79 -15.80 -8.57
C GLY A 27 6.84 -14.68 -8.63
N THR A 28 7.54 -14.56 -9.76
CA THR A 28 8.73 -13.69 -9.91
C THR A 28 8.55 -12.61 -10.96
N GLY A 29 9.43 -11.61 -10.94
CA GLY A 29 9.54 -10.59 -12.00
C GLY A 29 8.30 -9.73 -12.19
N LEU A 30 8.09 -9.26 -13.42
CA LEU A 30 6.98 -8.37 -13.80
C LEU A 30 5.61 -9.00 -13.55
N GLU A 31 5.43 -10.27 -13.95
CA GLU A 31 4.15 -10.97 -13.74
C GLU A 31 3.86 -11.18 -12.26
N GLY A 32 4.88 -11.52 -11.46
CA GLY A 32 4.71 -11.66 -10.02
C GLY A 32 4.36 -10.34 -9.35
N THR A 33 4.93 -9.24 -9.86
CA THR A 33 4.58 -7.88 -9.44
C THR A 33 3.09 -7.59 -9.69
N LEU A 34 2.59 -7.90 -10.89
CA LEU A 34 1.18 -7.74 -11.21
C LEU A 34 0.29 -8.58 -10.29
N ARG A 35 0.63 -9.87 -10.11
CA ARG A 35 -0.13 -10.80 -9.24
C ARG A 35 -0.14 -10.33 -7.78
N ALA A 36 0.97 -9.80 -7.28
CA ALA A 36 1.05 -9.23 -5.94
C ALA A 36 0.12 -8.01 -5.77
N ILE A 37 0.18 -7.02 -6.69
CA ILE A 37 -0.72 -5.85 -6.65
C ILE A 37 -2.19 -6.26 -6.76
N ALA A 38 -2.47 -7.20 -7.66
CA ALA A 38 -3.79 -7.80 -7.87
C ALA A 38 -4.34 -8.50 -6.62
N HIS A 39 -3.47 -9.15 -5.84
CA HIS A 39 -3.84 -9.87 -4.62
C HIS A 39 -3.97 -8.95 -3.40
N LEU A 40 -3.00 -8.05 -3.20
CA LEU A 40 -2.99 -7.08 -2.10
C LEU A 40 -4.06 -5.99 -2.27
N ALA A 41 -4.70 -5.93 -3.44
CA ALA A 41 -5.72 -4.96 -3.88
C ALA A 41 -5.26 -3.51 -3.98
N TYR A 42 -4.19 -3.14 -3.27
CA TYR A 42 -3.50 -1.87 -3.43
C TYR A 42 -2.05 -1.99 -2.95
N VAL A 43 -1.17 -1.12 -3.46
CA VAL A 43 0.16 -0.86 -2.90
C VAL A 43 0.33 0.65 -2.70
N GLN A 44 0.52 1.08 -1.46
CA GLN A 44 0.58 2.50 -1.13
C GLN A 44 1.88 3.16 -1.63
N ILE A 45 1.73 4.29 -2.29
CA ILE A 45 2.82 5.16 -2.72
C ILE A 45 3.20 6.08 -1.56
N ASP A 46 4.49 6.15 -1.25
CA ASP A 46 5.03 7.01 -0.21
C ASP A 46 6.27 7.77 -0.69
N THR A 47 6.48 8.94 -0.08
CA THR A 47 7.53 9.89 -0.49
C THR A 47 8.83 9.73 0.29
N LEU A 48 8.84 9.00 1.42
CA LEU A 48 10.04 8.79 2.21
C LEU A 48 11.00 7.84 1.47
N SER A 49 12.29 8.19 1.48
CA SER A 49 13.36 7.49 0.75
C SER A 49 14.65 7.37 1.56
N VAL A 50 14.51 7.27 2.89
CA VAL A 50 15.62 7.01 3.83
C VAL A 50 16.28 5.65 3.54
N ILE A 51 15.46 4.67 3.22
CA ILE A 51 15.82 3.47 2.47
C ILE A 51 15.08 3.52 1.11
N GLU A 52 14.82 2.39 0.46
CA GLU A 52 13.95 2.41 -0.71
C GLU A 52 12.47 2.69 -0.36
N ARG A 53 11.73 3.29 -1.30
CA ARG A 53 10.35 3.76 -1.08
C ARG A 53 9.42 2.59 -0.77
N ALA A 54 8.39 2.88 0.02
CA ALA A 54 7.50 1.86 0.54
C ALA A 54 6.86 0.96 -0.53
N HIS A 55 6.35 1.53 -1.62
CA HIS A 55 5.70 0.76 -2.70
C HIS A 55 6.65 -0.23 -3.38
N HIS A 56 7.92 0.13 -3.52
CA HIS A 56 8.95 -0.79 -4.03
C HIS A 56 9.26 -1.87 -2.98
N HIS A 57 9.40 -1.47 -1.71
CA HIS A 57 9.72 -2.38 -0.61
C HIS A 57 8.64 -3.47 -0.42
N VAL A 58 7.34 -3.11 -0.48
CA VAL A 58 6.23 -4.06 -0.37
C VAL A 58 6.27 -5.14 -1.44
N LEU A 59 6.68 -4.78 -2.66
CA LEU A 59 6.77 -5.71 -3.78
C LEU A 59 8.05 -6.54 -3.69
N TRP A 60 9.18 -5.92 -3.36
CA TRP A 60 10.45 -6.58 -3.13
C TRP A 60 10.36 -7.66 -2.04
N SER A 61 9.61 -7.43 -0.96
CA SER A 61 9.47 -8.40 0.14
C SER A 61 8.67 -9.67 -0.22
N ARG A 62 8.00 -9.69 -1.39
CA ARG A 62 7.08 -10.76 -1.83
C ARG A 62 7.43 -11.37 -3.19
N VAL A 63 8.08 -10.61 -4.06
CA VAL A 63 8.30 -10.95 -5.46
C VAL A 63 9.80 -11.02 -5.74
N PRO A 64 10.37 -12.24 -5.87
CA PRO A 64 11.74 -12.37 -6.34
C PRO A 64 11.93 -11.75 -7.71
N ASP A 65 13.13 -11.24 -7.97
CA ASP A 65 13.48 -10.51 -9.19
C ASP A 65 12.63 -9.24 -9.43
N TYR A 66 12.07 -8.66 -8.36
CA TYR A 66 11.40 -7.36 -8.45
C TYR A 66 12.38 -6.26 -8.87
N ALA A 67 12.02 -5.52 -9.91
CA ALA A 67 12.72 -4.33 -10.37
C ALA A 67 11.80 -3.11 -10.29
N THR A 68 12.36 -1.93 -10.00
CA THR A 68 11.60 -0.70 -9.81
C THR A 68 10.82 -0.28 -11.07
N GLU A 69 11.34 -0.66 -12.24
CA GLU A 69 10.79 -0.39 -13.57
C GLU A 69 9.47 -1.11 -13.81
N HIS A 70 9.20 -2.21 -13.09
CA HIS A 70 7.96 -2.98 -13.26
C HIS A 70 6.71 -2.12 -13.05
N LEU A 71 6.74 -1.18 -12.10
CA LEU A 71 5.58 -0.31 -11.86
C LEU A 71 5.28 0.59 -13.07
N ASN A 72 6.30 1.20 -13.68
CA ASN A 72 6.11 1.99 -14.89
C ASN A 72 5.67 1.12 -16.08
N GLN A 73 6.21 -0.08 -16.22
CA GLN A 73 5.77 -1.02 -17.26
C GLN A 73 4.29 -1.37 -17.11
N LEU A 74 3.84 -1.72 -15.90
CA LEU A 74 2.45 -2.10 -15.62
C LEU A 74 1.48 -0.92 -15.74
N VAL A 75 1.88 0.30 -15.36
CA VAL A 75 1.08 1.52 -15.56
C VAL A 75 0.98 1.83 -17.06
N GLY A 76 2.12 1.84 -17.76
CA GLY A 76 2.18 2.15 -19.19
C GLY A 76 1.42 1.15 -20.06
N SER A 77 1.35 -0.12 -19.65
CA SER A 77 0.57 -1.17 -20.33
C SER A 77 -0.90 -1.25 -19.89
N GLY A 78 -1.37 -0.34 -19.03
CA GLY A 78 -2.76 -0.31 -18.57
C GLY A 78 -3.17 -1.50 -17.70
N GLN A 79 -2.23 -2.16 -17.01
CA GLN A 79 -2.53 -3.29 -16.12
C GLN A 79 -2.79 -2.85 -14.67
N ILE A 80 -2.19 -1.75 -14.26
CA ILE A 80 -2.45 -1.07 -12.99
C ILE A 80 -2.66 0.43 -13.24
N PHE A 81 -3.24 1.14 -12.28
CA PHE A 81 -3.38 2.59 -12.33
C PHE A 81 -3.06 3.22 -10.97
N GLU A 82 -2.66 4.49 -10.99
CA GLU A 82 -2.48 5.29 -9.78
C GLU A 82 -3.72 6.08 -9.45
N TYR A 83 -4.18 6.01 -8.21
CA TYR A 83 -5.22 6.90 -7.73
C TYR A 83 -5.18 7.10 -6.21
N TRP A 84 -5.91 8.10 -5.72
CA TRP A 84 -6.14 8.30 -4.30
C TRP A 84 -7.33 7.45 -3.83
N PHE A 85 -7.09 6.27 -3.28
CA PHE A 85 -8.16 5.38 -2.82
C PHE A 85 -8.36 5.43 -1.30
N HIS A 86 -7.45 4.89 -0.51
CA HIS A 86 -7.29 5.21 0.92
C HIS A 86 -6.17 6.24 1.11
N ALA A 87 -5.11 6.09 0.32
CA ALA A 87 -4.00 7.00 0.10
C ALA A 87 -3.64 6.99 -1.40
N ALA A 88 -2.59 7.71 -1.79
CA ALA A 88 -2.00 7.51 -3.12
C ALA A 88 -1.53 6.05 -3.23
N ALA A 89 -2.02 5.31 -4.22
CA ALA A 89 -1.73 3.89 -4.36
C ALA A 89 -1.74 3.44 -5.82
N TYR A 90 -1.02 2.36 -6.09
CA TYR A 90 -1.21 1.54 -7.28
C TYR A 90 -2.36 0.55 -7.04
N LEU A 91 -3.27 0.47 -8.00
CA LEU A 91 -4.48 -0.35 -7.96
C LEU A 91 -4.56 -1.20 -9.23
N PRO A 92 -5.12 -2.41 -9.20
CA PRO A 92 -5.33 -3.21 -10.40
C PRO A 92 -6.28 -2.51 -11.38
N MET A 93 -5.96 -2.46 -12.67
CA MET A 93 -6.80 -1.75 -13.66
C MET A 93 -8.25 -2.28 -13.70
N ARG A 94 -8.43 -3.59 -13.51
CA ARG A 94 -9.75 -4.23 -13.41
C ARG A 94 -10.65 -3.66 -12.31
N ASP A 95 -10.06 -3.00 -11.31
CA ASP A 95 -10.75 -2.42 -10.17
C ASP A 95 -11.04 -0.91 -10.36
N TYR A 96 -10.76 -0.35 -11.54
CA TYR A 96 -10.88 1.09 -11.85
C TYR A 96 -12.24 1.68 -11.49
N ARG A 97 -13.35 0.99 -11.78
CA ARG A 97 -14.70 1.51 -11.50
C ARG A 97 -14.92 1.88 -10.03
N PHE A 98 -14.23 1.21 -9.11
CA PHE A 98 -14.37 1.47 -7.68
C PHE A 98 -13.67 2.76 -7.23
N ALA A 99 -12.84 3.36 -8.08
CA ALA A 99 -12.32 4.71 -7.89
C ALA A 99 -13.31 5.82 -8.35
N LEU A 100 -14.27 5.48 -9.23
CA LEU A 100 -15.19 6.45 -9.85
C LEU A 100 -16.02 7.25 -8.85
N PRO A 101 -16.59 6.69 -7.76
CA PRO A 101 -17.39 7.49 -6.82
C PRO A 101 -16.60 8.68 -6.27
N ARG A 102 -15.30 8.47 -5.99
CA ARG A 102 -14.43 9.56 -5.55
C ARG A 102 -14.16 10.54 -6.70
N MET A 103 -13.80 10.06 -7.89
CA MET A 103 -13.56 10.93 -9.05
C MET A 103 -14.76 11.83 -9.37
N LEU A 104 -15.95 11.23 -9.36
CA LEU A 104 -17.21 11.91 -9.62
C LEU A 104 -17.56 12.92 -8.53
N SER A 105 -17.23 12.67 -7.26
CA SER A 105 -17.40 13.69 -6.21
C SER A 105 -16.54 14.95 -6.44
N PHE A 106 -15.35 14.82 -7.03
CA PHE A 106 -14.56 15.98 -7.47
C PHE A 106 -15.20 16.67 -8.67
N ARG A 107 -15.66 15.90 -9.66
CA ARG A 107 -16.33 16.41 -10.87
C ARG A 107 -17.63 17.15 -10.54
N ARG A 108 -18.43 16.63 -9.61
CA ARG A 108 -19.69 17.22 -9.12
C ARG A 108 -19.48 18.38 -8.14
N GLY A 109 -18.23 18.66 -7.73
CA GLY A 109 -17.92 19.75 -6.79
C GLY A 109 -18.30 19.47 -5.33
N GLU A 110 -18.59 18.22 -4.99
CA GLU A 110 -18.96 17.78 -3.63
C GLU A 110 -17.73 17.74 -2.71
N SER A 111 -16.54 17.51 -3.27
CA SER A 111 -15.29 17.49 -2.52
C SER A 111 -14.93 18.88 -1.97
N PRO A 112 -14.49 19.00 -0.70
CA PRO A 112 -14.00 20.27 -0.16
C PRO A 112 -12.68 20.74 -0.80
N TYR A 113 -11.96 19.83 -1.45
CA TYR A 113 -10.68 20.11 -2.11
C TYR A 113 -10.89 20.63 -3.54
N PHE A 114 -9.97 21.46 -4.05
CA PHE A 114 -9.97 21.97 -5.43
C PHE A 114 -11.25 22.73 -5.91
N LYS A 115 -12.00 23.38 -5.00
CA LYS A 115 -13.20 24.17 -5.34
C LYS A 115 -12.94 25.32 -6.33
N SER A 116 -11.97 26.20 -6.03
CA SER A 116 -11.62 27.36 -6.86
C SER A 116 -10.48 27.06 -7.85
N VAL A 117 -10.76 26.35 -8.95
CA VAL A 117 -9.79 26.08 -10.02
C VAL A 117 -10.32 26.68 -11.32
N ASP A 118 -9.49 27.43 -12.03
CA ASP A 118 -9.85 28.10 -13.29
C ASP A 118 -10.23 27.07 -14.39
N PRO A 119 -11.49 27.06 -14.85
CA PRO A 119 -11.93 26.17 -15.92
C PRO A 119 -11.22 26.39 -17.25
N GLN A 120 -10.80 27.62 -17.55
CA GLN A 120 -10.05 27.92 -18.77
C GLN A 120 -8.68 27.26 -18.73
N LEU A 121 -7.97 27.37 -17.60
CA LEU A 121 -6.68 26.71 -17.40
C LEU A 121 -6.79 25.18 -17.49
N MET A 122 -7.85 24.58 -16.93
CA MET A 122 -8.09 23.13 -17.09
C MET A 122 -8.28 22.73 -18.55
N ARG A 123 -9.03 23.51 -19.34
CA ARG A 123 -9.21 23.26 -20.79
C ARG A 123 -7.89 23.37 -21.55
N GLU A 124 -7.06 24.36 -21.22
CA GLU A 124 -5.74 24.54 -21.84
C GLU A 124 -4.81 23.36 -21.55
N ILE A 125 -4.77 22.89 -20.29
CA ILE A 125 -3.99 21.70 -19.91
C ILE A 125 -4.46 20.46 -20.68
N LEU A 126 -5.78 20.22 -20.74
CA LEU A 126 -6.33 19.08 -21.49
C LEU A 126 -6.02 19.17 -22.99
N ALA A 127 -6.07 20.37 -23.58
CA ALA A 127 -5.70 20.59 -24.98
C ALA A 127 -4.21 20.31 -25.22
N GLN A 128 -3.34 20.72 -24.30
CA GLN A 128 -1.91 20.43 -24.37
C GLN A 128 -1.64 18.93 -24.29
N VAL A 129 -2.23 18.22 -23.31
CA VAL A 129 -2.08 16.75 -23.19
C VAL A 129 -2.59 16.04 -24.45
N ARG A 130 -3.68 16.52 -25.06
CA ARG A 130 -4.21 15.95 -26.31
C ARG A 130 -3.24 16.12 -27.49
N GLY A 131 -2.53 17.24 -27.56
CA GLY A 131 -1.57 17.53 -28.63
C GLY A 131 -0.20 16.86 -28.43
N GLU A 132 0.30 16.83 -27.20
CA GLU A 132 1.64 16.34 -26.85
C GLU A 132 1.65 14.87 -26.38
N GLY A 133 0.48 14.31 -26.08
CA GLY A 133 0.28 12.92 -25.66
C GLY A 133 0.45 12.67 -24.16
N GLU A 134 1.40 13.35 -23.52
CA GLU A 134 1.59 13.36 -22.06
C GLU A 134 2.08 14.73 -21.57
N LEU A 135 1.95 14.98 -20.27
CA LEU A 135 2.37 16.24 -19.65
C LEU A 135 2.91 15.99 -18.24
N ARG A 136 4.01 16.65 -17.86
CA ARG A 136 4.46 16.72 -16.47
C ARG A 136 4.17 18.09 -15.87
N SER A 137 4.15 18.15 -14.54
CA SER A 137 3.96 19.42 -13.82
C SER A 137 5.01 20.48 -14.21
N ARG A 138 6.23 20.08 -14.58
CA ARG A 138 7.31 20.99 -15.00
C ARG A 138 7.11 21.60 -16.40
N ASP A 139 6.29 20.95 -17.23
CA ASP A 139 6.03 21.37 -18.61
C ASP A 139 4.94 22.45 -18.69
N LEU A 140 4.24 22.68 -17.58
CA LEU A 140 3.31 23.80 -17.41
C LEU A 140 4.10 25.11 -17.48
N LYS A 141 4.13 25.74 -18.66
CA LYS A 141 4.72 27.06 -18.84
C LYS A 141 3.86 28.09 -18.10
N ASP A 142 4.39 28.64 -17.03
CA ASP A 142 3.72 29.73 -16.33
C ASP A 142 3.86 31.03 -17.15
N LYS A 143 2.93 31.26 -18.09
CA LYS A 143 2.93 32.45 -18.94
C LYS A 143 2.63 33.74 -18.16
N ARG A 144 2.27 33.67 -16.86
CA ARG A 144 1.84 34.82 -16.05
C ARG A 144 2.74 35.12 -14.84
N ALA A 145 3.75 34.31 -14.54
CA ALA A 145 4.62 34.56 -13.39
C ALA A 145 5.99 35.11 -13.82
N GLY A 146 6.26 36.36 -13.44
CA GLY A 146 7.64 36.82 -13.24
C GLY A 146 8.38 35.94 -12.24
N LYS A 147 9.71 36.07 -12.22
CA LYS A 147 10.67 35.29 -11.43
C LYS A 147 10.31 35.14 -9.93
N SER A 148 9.40 34.24 -9.58
CA SER A 148 9.24 33.76 -8.21
C SER A 148 8.30 32.57 -8.19
N ALA A 149 8.84 31.43 -7.73
CA ALA A 149 8.19 30.47 -6.83
C ALA A 149 8.42 29.01 -7.27
N TRP A 150 9.65 28.54 -7.06
CA TRP A 150 10.06 27.14 -7.23
C TRP A 150 9.49 26.19 -6.15
N TRP A 151 8.55 26.67 -5.32
CA TRP A 151 7.96 25.92 -4.21
C TRP A 151 6.43 26.00 -4.13
N ASP A 152 5.77 26.72 -5.06
CA ASP A 152 4.38 27.05 -4.84
C ASP A 152 3.40 26.18 -5.62
N TYR A 153 2.30 25.89 -4.94
CA TYR A 153 1.10 25.22 -5.37
C TYR A 153 0.33 26.12 -6.36
N GLY A 154 1.01 26.57 -7.42
CA GLY A 154 0.50 27.56 -8.36
C GLY A 154 -0.79 27.10 -9.04
N PRO A 155 -1.56 28.04 -9.65
CA PRO A 155 -2.83 27.74 -10.29
C PRO A 155 -2.76 26.57 -11.29
N GLY A 156 -1.65 26.46 -12.04
CA GLY A 156 -1.41 25.35 -12.98
C GLY A 156 -1.31 23.99 -12.31
N ARG A 157 -0.50 23.85 -11.26
CA ARG A 157 -0.37 22.59 -10.52
C ARG A 157 -1.69 22.19 -9.88
N ARG A 158 -2.41 23.15 -9.30
CA ARG A 158 -3.71 22.91 -8.69
C ARG A 158 -4.78 22.48 -9.71
N ALA A 159 -4.73 23.04 -10.93
CA ALA A 159 -5.58 22.61 -12.04
C ALA A 159 -5.24 21.19 -12.52
N LEU A 160 -3.95 20.88 -12.66
CA LEU A 160 -3.46 19.55 -13.02
C LEU A 160 -3.88 18.49 -11.99
N ASP A 161 -3.70 18.78 -10.70
CA ASP A 161 -4.10 17.90 -9.62
C ASP A 161 -5.62 17.70 -9.58
N LYS A 162 -6.42 18.74 -9.87
CA LYS A 162 -7.89 18.60 -9.99
C LYS A 162 -8.28 17.70 -11.16
N LEU A 163 -7.69 17.91 -12.34
CA LEU A 163 -7.94 17.09 -13.53
C LEU A 163 -7.65 15.61 -13.26
N PHE A 164 -6.54 15.31 -12.56
CA PHE A 164 -6.22 13.97 -12.09
C PHE A 164 -7.26 13.44 -11.09
N MET A 165 -7.59 14.22 -10.06
CA MET A 165 -8.52 13.79 -9.01
C MET A 165 -9.96 13.58 -9.52
N GLN A 166 -10.38 14.26 -10.58
CA GLN A 166 -11.71 14.09 -11.18
C GLN A 166 -11.73 13.09 -12.36
N GLY A 167 -10.61 12.44 -12.64
CA GLY A 167 -10.49 11.37 -13.64
C GLY A 167 -10.40 11.85 -15.09
N ASP A 168 -10.12 13.13 -15.34
CA ASP A 168 -9.88 13.66 -16.70
C ASP A 168 -8.43 13.45 -17.15
N LEU A 169 -7.52 13.17 -16.21
CA LEU A 169 -6.15 12.76 -16.46
C LEU A 169 -5.80 11.54 -15.59
N MET A 170 -4.94 10.68 -16.12
CA MET A 170 -4.37 9.53 -15.42
C MET A 170 -2.84 9.63 -15.43
N VAL A 171 -2.19 9.03 -14.43
CA VAL A 171 -0.72 8.91 -14.44
C VAL A 171 -0.34 7.77 -15.40
N CYS A 172 0.54 8.05 -16.36
CA CYS A 172 1.06 7.06 -17.31
C CYS A 172 2.49 6.60 -16.99
N GLU A 173 3.25 7.38 -16.22
CA GLU A 173 4.63 7.10 -15.85
C GLU A 173 5.01 7.91 -14.61
N ARG A 174 5.97 7.40 -13.85
CA ARG A 174 6.74 8.17 -12.87
C ARG A 174 8.23 8.20 -13.15
N LYS A 175 8.83 9.36 -12.96
CA LYS A 175 10.29 9.51 -12.81
C LYS A 175 10.58 9.97 -11.40
N GLY A 176 10.98 9.01 -10.54
CA GLY A 176 10.99 9.21 -9.09
C GLY A 176 9.58 9.51 -8.58
N MET A 177 9.37 10.67 -7.96
CA MET A 177 8.04 11.09 -7.48
C MET A 177 7.29 12.02 -8.44
N GLU A 178 7.90 12.40 -9.55
CA GLU A 178 7.25 13.21 -10.56
C GLU A 178 6.37 12.36 -11.46
N LYS A 179 5.14 12.80 -11.67
CA LYS A 179 4.13 12.14 -12.50
C LYS A 179 4.15 12.71 -13.92
N SER A 180 4.06 11.82 -14.90
CA SER A 180 3.60 12.12 -16.26
C SER A 180 2.10 11.80 -16.34
N TYR A 181 1.32 12.70 -16.91
CA TYR A 181 -0.13 12.58 -17.04
C TYR A 181 -0.52 12.39 -18.51
N ALA A 182 -1.47 11.50 -18.77
CA ALA A 182 -2.08 11.29 -20.08
C ALA A 182 -3.61 11.26 -19.97
N LEU A 183 -4.29 11.34 -21.11
CA LEU A 183 -5.75 11.18 -21.16
C LEU A 183 -6.15 9.72 -20.83
N PRO A 184 -7.29 9.49 -20.15
CA PRO A 184 -7.77 8.15 -19.83
C PRO A 184 -7.92 7.24 -21.06
N GLU A 185 -8.34 7.77 -22.21
CA GLU A 185 -8.54 7.00 -23.45
C GLU A 185 -7.25 6.31 -23.95
N ARG A 186 -6.08 6.77 -23.53
CA ARG A 186 -4.78 6.17 -23.87
C ARG A 186 -4.41 4.99 -22.96
N LEU A 187 -4.96 4.94 -21.75
CA LEU A 187 -4.55 4.01 -20.69
C LEU A 187 -5.61 2.97 -20.33
N LEU A 188 -6.89 3.31 -20.47
CA LEU A 188 -7.98 2.41 -20.13
C LEU A 188 -8.10 1.32 -21.21
N PRO A 189 -7.99 0.01 -20.85
CA PRO A 189 -8.19 -1.07 -21.79
C PRO A 189 -9.59 -1.06 -22.40
N ALA A 190 -9.70 -1.46 -23.67
CA ALA A 190 -10.99 -1.65 -24.31
C ALA A 190 -11.83 -2.70 -23.55
N GLY A 191 -13.12 -2.42 -23.37
CA GLY A 191 -14.03 -3.32 -22.66
C GLY A 191 -13.94 -3.27 -21.12
N LEU A 192 -13.11 -2.40 -20.55
CA LEU A 192 -13.10 -2.17 -19.11
C LEU A 192 -14.46 -1.65 -18.65
N HIS A 193 -14.99 -2.21 -17.56
CA HIS A 193 -16.23 -1.73 -16.98
C HIS A 193 -16.01 -0.39 -16.28
N THR A 194 -16.62 0.68 -16.78
CA THR A 194 -16.42 2.06 -16.28
C THR A 194 -17.71 2.72 -15.78
N GLN A 195 -18.72 1.94 -15.37
CA GLN A 195 -19.92 2.48 -14.71
C GLN A 195 -19.70 2.59 -13.20
N GLU A 196 -20.23 3.67 -12.60
CA GLU A 196 -20.17 3.88 -11.15
C GLU A 196 -20.80 2.67 -10.42
N PRO A 197 -20.15 2.11 -9.38
CA PRO A 197 -20.70 1.00 -8.61
C PRO A 197 -21.87 1.44 -7.74
N SER A 198 -22.86 0.56 -7.60
CA SER A 198 -23.88 0.70 -6.57
C SER A 198 -23.28 0.58 -5.16
N ALA A 199 -24.05 0.91 -4.13
CA ALA A 199 -23.60 0.76 -2.74
C ALA A 199 -23.32 -0.71 -2.39
N GLU A 200 -24.10 -1.63 -2.94
CA GLU A 200 -23.99 -3.08 -2.80
C GLU A 200 -22.74 -3.61 -3.50
N GLU A 201 -22.49 -3.18 -4.74
CA GLU A 201 -21.28 -3.56 -5.48
C GLU A 201 -20.02 -3.04 -4.79
N MET A 202 -20.04 -1.81 -4.28
CA MET A 202 -18.94 -1.24 -3.51
C MET A 202 -18.73 -1.99 -2.18
N ALA A 203 -19.81 -2.35 -1.47
CA ALA A 203 -19.71 -3.13 -0.24
C ALA A 203 -19.08 -4.50 -0.50
N ALA A 204 -19.55 -5.21 -1.53
CA ALA A 204 -19.00 -6.50 -1.94
C ALA A 204 -17.51 -6.37 -2.31
N TYR A 205 -17.16 -5.40 -3.15
CA TYR A 205 -15.77 -5.13 -3.52
C TYR A 205 -14.88 -4.88 -2.30
N LEU A 206 -15.28 -3.99 -1.39
CA LEU A 206 -14.47 -3.66 -0.21
C LEU A 206 -14.28 -4.90 0.68
N LEU A 207 -15.34 -5.66 0.94
CA LEU A 207 -15.25 -6.88 1.75
C LEU A 207 -14.36 -7.93 1.09
N ASP A 208 -14.60 -8.21 -0.20
CA ASP A 208 -13.88 -9.24 -0.95
C ASP A 208 -12.40 -8.93 -1.07
N LYS A 209 -12.03 -7.69 -1.40
CA LYS A 209 -10.62 -7.31 -1.51
C LYS A 209 -9.89 -7.32 -0.17
N ASN A 210 -10.55 -6.91 0.91
CA ASN A 210 -9.95 -6.98 2.24
C ASN A 210 -9.79 -8.42 2.72
N LEU A 211 -10.80 -9.29 2.53
CA LEU A 211 -10.68 -10.72 2.85
C LEU A 211 -9.60 -11.39 1.99
N GLN A 212 -9.54 -11.08 0.70
CA GLN A 212 -8.51 -11.59 -0.20
C GLN A 212 -7.11 -11.19 0.28
N ALA A 213 -6.88 -9.91 0.59
CA ALA A 213 -5.56 -9.42 0.96
C ALA A 213 -5.16 -9.77 2.40
N HIS A 214 -6.09 -9.78 3.35
CA HIS A 214 -5.78 -9.86 4.78
C HIS A 214 -6.24 -11.16 5.45
N GLY A 215 -7.08 -11.96 4.80
CA GLY A 215 -7.65 -13.23 5.30
C GLY A 215 -8.69 -13.06 6.40
N ILE A 216 -8.34 -12.32 7.45
CA ILE A 216 -9.17 -11.96 8.60
C ILE A 216 -9.23 -10.44 8.71
N VAL A 217 -10.42 -9.86 8.83
CA VAL A 217 -10.65 -8.41 8.71
C VAL A 217 -11.62 -7.92 9.76
N THR A 218 -11.47 -6.66 10.20
CA THR A 218 -12.49 -6.01 11.03
C THR A 218 -13.39 -5.10 10.18
N LEU A 219 -14.66 -4.92 10.56
CA LEU A 219 -15.56 -3.98 9.87
C LEU A 219 -14.95 -2.57 9.78
N ARG A 220 -14.28 -2.13 10.86
CA ARG A 220 -13.59 -0.84 10.91
C ARG A 220 -12.51 -0.72 9.84
N GLN A 221 -11.75 -1.78 9.58
CA GLN A 221 -10.73 -1.81 8.52
C GLN A 221 -11.37 -1.77 7.13
N VAL A 222 -12.36 -2.64 6.88
CA VAL A 222 -13.06 -2.70 5.59
C VAL A 222 -13.70 -1.36 5.23
N MET A 223 -14.24 -0.64 6.22
CA MET A 223 -14.92 0.64 6.06
C MET A 223 -14.01 1.86 6.28
N HIS A 224 -12.69 1.70 6.29
CA HIS A 224 -11.77 2.79 6.57
C HIS A 224 -11.95 3.98 5.61
N LEU A 225 -12.15 5.18 6.17
CA LEU A 225 -12.45 6.43 5.44
C LEU A 225 -13.73 6.37 4.58
N ARG A 226 -14.64 5.43 4.86
CA ARG A 226 -15.93 5.30 4.17
C ARG A 226 -17.07 5.74 5.08
N THR A 227 -17.78 6.80 4.69
CA THR A 227 -18.77 7.46 5.58
C THR A 227 -20.20 7.53 5.03
N GLY A 228 -20.47 7.03 3.82
CA GLY A 228 -21.80 7.06 3.20
C GLY A 228 -22.80 6.12 3.87
N GLN A 229 -24.02 6.59 4.14
CA GLN A 229 -25.05 5.79 4.81
C GLN A 229 -25.54 4.61 3.97
N ALA A 230 -25.73 4.79 2.66
CA ALA A 230 -26.11 3.71 1.74
C ALA A 230 -25.08 2.57 1.77
N LEU A 231 -23.79 2.90 1.72
CA LEU A 231 -22.71 1.92 1.80
C LEU A 231 -22.68 1.18 3.15
N ARG A 232 -22.91 1.87 4.27
CA ARG A 232 -22.99 1.22 5.60
C ARG A 232 -24.15 0.24 5.68
N LYS A 233 -25.32 0.61 5.14
CA LYS A 233 -26.48 -0.26 5.08
C LYS A 233 -26.18 -1.51 4.23
N ALA A 234 -25.70 -1.31 3.01
CA ALA A 234 -25.33 -2.40 2.11
C ALA A 234 -24.27 -3.33 2.70
N MET A 235 -23.25 -2.80 3.39
CA MET A 235 -22.24 -3.62 4.07
C MET A 235 -22.85 -4.47 5.19
N ARG A 236 -23.75 -3.91 6.00
CA ARG A 236 -24.41 -4.67 7.08
C ARG A 236 -25.26 -5.81 6.53
N GLU A 237 -26.06 -5.53 5.50
CA GLU A 237 -26.89 -6.52 4.82
C GLU A 237 -26.02 -7.62 4.20
N LEU A 238 -24.94 -7.25 3.51
CA LEU A 238 -23.98 -8.19 2.93
C LEU A 238 -23.35 -9.11 3.97
N LEU A 239 -22.90 -8.57 5.11
CA LEU A 239 -22.32 -9.35 6.20
C LEU A 239 -23.33 -10.35 6.76
N HIS A 240 -24.56 -9.90 7.04
CA HIS A 240 -25.64 -10.76 7.51
C HIS A 240 -25.90 -11.92 6.55
N THR A 241 -26.13 -11.61 5.28
CA THR A 241 -26.40 -12.61 4.24
C THR A 241 -25.26 -13.63 4.11
N ARG A 242 -23.99 -13.19 4.10
CA ARG A 242 -22.85 -14.12 3.95
C ARG A 242 -22.60 -14.97 5.19
N ILE A 243 -22.96 -14.48 6.37
CA ILE A 243 -22.93 -15.28 7.61
C ILE A 243 -24.03 -16.33 7.59
N GLU A 244 -25.27 -15.96 7.25
CA GLU A 244 -26.39 -16.91 7.12
C GLU A 244 -26.12 -18.01 6.08
N GLN A 245 -25.45 -17.66 4.98
CA GLN A 245 -25.04 -18.60 3.94
C GLN A 245 -23.82 -19.46 4.32
N GLY A 246 -23.18 -19.20 5.47
CA GLY A 246 -21.96 -19.89 5.90
C GLY A 246 -20.72 -19.56 5.07
N ALA A 247 -20.76 -18.57 4.18
CA ALA A 247 -19.62 -18.12 3.38
C ALA A 247 -18.62 -17.27 4.21
N LEU A 248 -19.12 -16.64 5.26
CA LEU A 248 -18.36 -15.79 6.17
C LEU A 248 -18.59 -16.24 7.62
N MET A 249 -17.52 -16.29 8.41
CA MET A 249 -17.60 -16.54 9.85
C MET A 249 -17.30 -15.24 10.60
N ALA A 250 -18.19 -14.84 11.50
CA ALA A 250 -17.91 -13.83 12.50
C ALA A 250 -17.16 -14.47 13.68
N LEU A 251 -16.10 -13.83 14.15
CA LEU A 251 -15.34 -14.33 15.29
C LEU A 251 -16.07 -13.94 16.58
N ASP A 252 -16.36 -14.94 17.41
CA ASP A 252 -16.83 -14.72 18.78
C ASP A 252 -15.63 -14.46 19.70
N ASN A 253 -15.01 -13.28 19.55
CA ASN A 253 -13.90 -12.83 20.40
C ASN A 253 -14.16 -11.40 20.90
N PRO A 254 -14.43 -11.21 22.20
CA PRO A 254 -14.63 -9.88 22.79
C PRO A 254 -13.44 -8.93 22.60
N GLU A 255 -12.22 -9.44 22.46
CA GLU A 255 -11.03 -8.62 22.20
C GLU A 255 -10.99 -8.11 20.76
N TRP A 256 -11.63 -8.83 19.82
CA TRP A 256 -11.67 -8.52 18.38
C TRP A 256 -13.12 -8.44 17.87
N PRO A 257 -13.93 -7.48 18.35
CA PRO A 257 -15.32 -7.33 17.91
C PRO A 257 -15.40 -7.02 16.41
N ASP A 258 -16.52 -7.37 15.79
CA ASP A 258 -16.79 -7.15 14.36
C ASP A 258 -15.67 -7.65 13.44
N THR A 259 -15.11 -8.82 13.76
CA THR A 259 -14.05 -9.47 12.99
C THR A 259 -14.62 -10.63 12.20
N TYR A 260 -14.21 -10.73 10.93
CA TYR A 260 -14.74 -11.70 9.99
C TYR A 260 -13.61 -12.41 9.24
N VAL A 261 -13.85 -13.67 8.91
CA VAL A 261 -12.96 -14.52 8.10
C VAL A 261 -13.81 -15.26 7.07
N ALA A 262 -13.30 -15.42 5.85
CA ALA A 262 -13.95 -16.25 4.85
C ALA A 262 -13.89 -17.71 5.30
N THR A 263 -15.03 -18.42 5.27
CA THR A 263 -15.08 -19.83 5.72
C THR A 263 -14.14 -20.72 4.90
N SER A 264 -13.94 -20.41 3.61
CA SER A 264 -12.98 -21.10 2.74
C SER A 264 -11.54 -20.97 3.22
N SER A 265 -11.17 -19.85 3.87
CA SER A 265 -9.84 -19.70 4.47
C SER A 265 -9.63 -20.64 5.66
N LEU A 266 -10.68 -21.10 6.34
CA LEU A 266 -10.56 -22.06 7.46
C LEU A 266 -10.27 -23.49 7.00
N GLN A 267 -10.61 -23.81 5.74
CA GLN A 267 -10.45 -25.15 5.17
C GLN A 267 -9.03 -25.40 4.64
N ARG A 268 -8.25 -24.35 4.46
CA ARG A 268 -6.86 -24.44 4.01
C ARG A 268 -5.96 -24.65 5.22
N ASP A 269 -4.97 -25.52 5.05
CA ASP A 269 -3.88 -25.64 6.01
C ASP A 269 -2.89 -24.46 5.85
N TRP A 270 -2.84 -23.60 6.86
CA TRP A 270 -1.89 -22.50 6.96
C TRP A 270 -0.72 -22.83 7.89
N HIS A 271 -0.53 -24.09 8.25
CA HIS A 271 0.61 -24.57 9.03
C HIS A 271 1.82 -24.98 8.19
N ALA A 272 1.72 -24.92 6.85
CA ALA A 272 2.88 -25.08 5.98
C ALA A 272 3.97 -24.07 6.37
N GLY A 273 5.17 -24.57 6.68
CA GLY A 273 6.22 -23.92 7.46
C GLY A 273 6.41 -22.43 7.19
N HIS A 274 6.57 -21.66 8.26
CA HIS A 274 6.96 -20.26 8.16
C HIS A 274 8.26 -20.13 7.38
N SER A 275 8.42 -19.02 6.67
CA SER A 275 9.70 -18.72 6.04
C SER A 275 10.82 -18.72 7.08
N ASP A 276 11.88 -19.48 6.78
CA ASP A 276 13.15 -19.45 7.52
C ASP A 276 13.99 -18.21 7.16
N GLN A 277 13.39 -17.18 6.55
CA GLN A 277 14.03 -15.91 6.22
C GLN A 277 13.51 -14.81 7.14
N VAL A 278 14.41 -13.92 7.57
CA VAL A 278 14.02 -12.69 8.24
C VAL A 278 13.48 -11.72 7.20
N GLN A 279 12.25 -11.25 7.40
CA GLN A 279 11.63 -10.26 6.53
C GLN A 279 11.62 -8.91 7.23
N LEU A 280 12.23 -7.92 6.59
CA LEU A 280 12.17 -6.52 7.00
C LEU A 280 11.03 -5.87 6.22
N LEU A 281 9.99 -5.41 6.91
CA LEU A 281 8.80 -4.86 6.25
C LEU A 281 8.80 -3.34 6.27
N SER A 282 8.19 -2.74 5.25
CA SER A 282 7.94 -1.30 5.25
C SER A 282 6.91 -0.92 6.34
N PRO A 283 7.02 0.26 6.96
CA PRO A 283 5.96 0.83 7.80
C PRO A 283 4.60 0.96 7.09
N PHE A 284 4.60 1.02 5.76
CA PHE A 284 3.40 1.12 4.93
C PHE A 284 3.05 -0.20 4.22
N ASP A 285 3.69 -1.30 4.62
CA ASP A 285 3.34 -2.64 4.15
C ASP A 285 1.90 -2.99 4.54
N ASN A 286 1.15 -3.67 3.66
CA ASN A 286 -0.25 -4.03 3.90
C ASN A 286 -0.41 -4.90 5.18
N ALA A 287 0.60 -5.67 5.59
CA ALA A 287 0.60 -6.42 6.85
C ALA A 287 0.79 -5.53 8.09
N VAL A 288 1.36 -4.33 7.92
CA VAL A 288 1.79 -3.44 9.00
C VAL A 288 0.88 -2.21 9.11
N ILE A 289 0.40 -1.68 7.98
CA ILE A 289 -0.22 -0.35 7.82
C ILE A 289 -1.38 -0.09 8.80
N HIS A 290 -2.17 -1.12 9.07
CA HIS A 290 -3.24 -1.08 10.07
C HIS A 290 -2.69 -1.42 11.46
N ARG A 291 -2.23 -0.42 12.21
CA ARG A 291 -1.58 -0.59 13.53
C ARG A 291 -2.45 -1.31 14.56
N GLU A 292 -3.74 -1.00 14.59
CA GLU A 292 -4.71 -1.66 15.47
C GLU A 292 -4.80 -3.16 15.16
N ARG A 293 -4.80 -3.52 13.87
CA ARG A 293 -4.78 -4.91 13.41
C ARG A 293 -3.52 -5.63 13.87
N LEU A 294 -2.39 -4.98 13.65
CA LEU A 294 -1.07 -5.50 13.97
C LEU A 294 -0.95 -5.78 15.47
N GLN A 295 -1.47 -4.86 16.29
CA GLN A 295 -1.59 -5.06 17.72
C GLN A 295 -2.53 -6.20 18.09
N GLN A 296 -3.74 -6.24 17.51
CA GLN A 296 -4.75 -7.25 17.81
C GLN A 296 -4.25 -8.66 17.48
N LEU A 297 -3.76 -8.89 16.27
CA LEU A 297 -3.35 -10.22 15.82
C LEU A 297 -1.99 -10.66 16.34
N PHE A 298 -1.01 -9.74 16.40
CA PHE A 298 0.37 -10.10 16.67
C PHE A 298 0.87 -9.61 18.03
N GLY A 299 0.08 -8.84 18.78
CA GLY A 299 0.53 -8.21 20.02
C GLY A 299 1.60 -7.14 19.82
N PHE A 300 1.83 -6.69 18.58
CA PHE A 300 2.98 -5.87 18.21
C PHE A 300 2.64 -4.37 18.15
N HIS A 301 3.08 -3.63 19.17
CA HIS A 301 2.81 -2.20 19.33
C HIS A 301 3.74 -1.37 18.44
N TYR A 302 3.30 -1.06 17.21
CA TYR A 302 4.14 -0.34 16.26
C TYR A 302 3.68 1.11 16.01
N ARG A 303 4.61 2.05 16.12
CA ARG A 303 4.43 3.45 15.77
C ARG A 303 5.53 3.91 14.81
N LEU A 304 5.11 4.53 13.70
CA LEU A 304 6.04 5.20 12.78
C LEU A 304 6.38 6.59 13.34
N GLU A 305 7.67 6.86 13.55
CA GLU A 305 8.13 8.08 14.23
C GLU A 305 8.79 9.09 13.28
N SER A 306 8.53 8.95 11.97
CA SER A 306 8.99 9.88 10.93
C SER A 306 8.40 11.29 11.11
N TYR A 307 7.24 11.38 11.76
CA TYR A 307 6.57 12.62 12.13
C TYR A 307 6.90 13.08 13.55
N THR A 308 7.67 12.29 14.30
CA THR A 308 8.07 12.59 15.67
C THR A 308 9.40 13.34 15.66
N PRO A 309 9.54 14.45 16.42
CA PRO A 309 10.82 15.13 16.59
C PRO A 309 11.90 14.17 17.06
N ALA A 310 13.14 14.32 16.57
CA ALA A 310 14.23 13.37 16.81
C ALA A 310 14.42 13.02 18.29
N ALA A 311 14.39 14.02 19.18
CA ALA A 311 14.57 13.83 20.63
C ALA A 311 13.42 13.07 21.33
N LYS A 312 12.27 12.87 20.66
CA LYS A 312 11.10 12.16 21.21
C LYS A 312 10.91 10.76 20.60
N ARG A 313 11.80 10.34 19.70
CA ARG A 313 11.76 9.02 19.08
C ARG A 313 12.19 7.97 20.09
N VAL A 314 11.48 6.85 20.12
CA VAL A 314 11.75 5.70 20.97
C VAL A 314 12.55 4.65 20.18
N HIS A 315 12.18 4.41 18.92
CA HIS A 315 12.78 3.36 18.11
C HIS A 315 13.62 3.90 16.95
N GLY A 316 13.21 5.01 16.32
CA GLY A 316 13.89 5.53 15.14
C GLY A 316 12.96 6.19 14.13
N TYR A 317 13.54 6.77 13.08
CA TYR A 317 12.79 7.59 12.12
C TYR A 317 11.87 6.76 11.22
N PHE A 318 12.38 5.68 10.63
CA PHE A 318 11.67 4.85 9.66
C PHE A 318 11.91 3.37 9.95
N CYS A 319 11.67 2.95 11.19
CA CYS A 319 11.93 1.58 11.63
C CYS A 319 11.12 0.55 10.83
N LEU A 320 11.81 -0.44 10.32
CA LEU A 320 11.24 -1.61 9.65
C LEU A 320 10.86 -2.66 10.70
N PRO A 321 9.60 -3.13 10.77
CA PRO A 321 9.27 -4.31 11.55
C PRO A 321 10.03 -5.54 11.04
N ILE A 322 10.51 -6.36 11.97
CA ILE A 322 11.21 -7.62 11.71
C ILE A 322 10.20 -8.76 11.89
N LEU A 323 9.85 -9.44 10.80
CA LEU A 323 9.02 -10.63 10.80
C LEU A 323 9.91 -11.87 10.72
N TRP A 324 9.74 -12.79 11.66
CA TRP A 324 10.48 -14.04 11.77
C TRP A 324 9.56 -15.15 12.27
N GLN A 325 9.52 -16.29 11.58
CA GLN A 325 8.71 -17.47 11.95
C GLN A 325 7.28 -17.14 12.38
N GLY A 326 6.59 -16.28 11.63
CA GLY A 326 5.19 -15.92 11.89
C GLY A 326 4.96 -14.89 13.01
N ALA A 327 6.02 -14.32 13.58
CA ALA A 327 5.95 -13.31 14.63
C ALA A 327 6.74 -12.05 14.29
N PHE A 328 6.23 -10.89 14.73
CA PHE A 328 6.99 -9.65 14.72
C PHE A 328 7.90 -9.63 15.95
N VAL A 329 9.20 -9.82 15.74
CA VAL A 329 10.18 -10.03 16.81
C VAL A 329 10.97 -8.78 17.18
N GLY A 330 10.86 -7.72 16.38
CA GLY A 330 11.59 -6.48 16.62
C GLY A 330 11.40 -5.43 15.56
N ARG A 331 12.25 -4.42 15.61
CA ARG A 331 12.27 -3.23 14.75
C ARG A 331 13.72 -2.86 14.48
N ILE A 332 14.02 -2.47 13.24
CA ILE A 332 15.35 -1.97 12.86
C ILE A 332 15.22 -0.64 12.11
N ASP A 333 15.95 0.40 12.52
CA ASP A 333 16.05 1.66 11.79
C ASP A 333 17.32 1.65 10.94
N CYS A 334 17.18 1.91 9.64
CA CYS A 334 18.28 1.89 8.69
C CYS A 334 18.31 3.16 7.85
N LYS A 335 19.49 3.52 7.34
CA LYS A 335 19.69 4.61 6.40
C LYS A 335 20.60 4.21 5.25
N ALA A 336 20.12 4.39 4.03
CA ALA A 336 20.90 4.15 2.82
C ALA A 336 21.69 5.41 2.41
N HIS A 337 23.01 5.37 2.59
CA HIS A 337 23.94 6.37 2.09
C HIS A 337 24.36 6.04 0.66
N ARG A 338 23.43 6.21 -0.29
CA ARG A 338 23.59 5.79 -1.70
C ARG A 338 24.86 6.34 -2.37
N ALA A 339 25.26 7.59 -2.06
CA ALA A 339 26.50 8.19 -2.57
C ALA A 339 27.77 7.43 -2.14
N LYS A 340 27.74 6.78 -0.97
CA LYS A 340 28.82 5.94 -0.44
C LYS A 340 28.56 4.44 -0.63
N ARG A 341 27.40 4.07 -1.20
CA ARG A 341 26.92 2.69 -1.34
C ARG A 341 26.93 1.93 -0.01
N GLN A 342 26.51 2.58 1.08
CA GLN A 342 26.52 2.05 2.45
C GLN A 342 25.12 2.05 3.07
N LEU A 343 24.67 0.92 3.61
CA LEU A 343 23.47 0.84 4.45
C LEU A 343 23.88 0.89 5.93
N GLU A 344 23.56 1.98 6.64
CA GLU A 344 23.83 2.12 8.07
C GLU A 344 22.64 1.62 8.89
N VAL A 345 22.88 0.68 9.80
CA VAL A 345 21.92 0.35 10.87
C VAL A 345 22.06 1.42 11.93
N LEU A 346 20.98 2.14 12.21
CA LEU A 346 20.94 3.21 13.23
C LEU A 346 20.55 2.67 14.60
N SER A 347 19.59 1.73 14.63
CA SER A 347 19.12 1.09 15.85
C SER A 347 18.49 -0.27 15.55
N LEU A 348 18.56 -1.17 16.53
CA LEU A 348 17.93 -2.49 16.50
C LEU A 348 17.28 -2.74 17.86
N HIS A 349 15.98 -3.02 17.86
CA HIS A 349 15.18 -3.22 19.06
C HIS A 349 14.40 -4.53 18.95
N PHE A 350 14.52 -5.42 19.94
CA PHE A 350 13.75 -6.66 20.00
C PHE A 350 12.55 -6.52 20.95
N GLU A 351 11.48 -7.24 20.67
CA GLU A 351 10.33 -7.31 21.57
C GLU A 351 10.70 -8.02 22.87
N SER A 352 10.03 -7.63 23.97
CA SER A 352 10.25 -8.24 25.27
C SER A 352 9.97 -9.75 25.22
N GLY A 353 10.97 -10.56 25.58
CA GLY A 353 10.87 -12.03 25.56
C GLY A 353 11.44 -12.69 24.30
N PHE A 354 11.86 -11.92 23.29
CA PHE A 354 12.63 -12.44 22.17
C PHE A 354 14.14 -12.34 22.45
N ILE A 355 14.82 -13.49 22.46
CA ILE A 355 16.27 -13.56 22.56
C ILE A 355 16.80 -14.05 21.21
N PRO A 356 17.58 -13.23 20.49
CA PRO A 356 18.10 -13.63 19.18
C PRO A 356 19.06 -14.81 19.34
N ALA A 357 18.74 -15.94 18.71
CA ALA A 357 19.64 -17.08 18.56
C ALA A 357 20.60 -16.88 17.38
N ASP A 358 21.61 -17.74 17.27
CA ASP A 358 22.62 -17.67 16.20
C ASP A 358 22.00 -17.80 14.80
N ASP A 359 21.03 -18.70 14.62
CA ASP A 359 20.32 -18.86 13.34
C ASP A 359 19.56 -17.58 12.96
N PHE A 360 18.80 -17.00 13.88
CA PHE A 360 18.13 -15.71 13.63
C PHE A 360 19.13 -14.61 13.26
N SER A 361 20.27 -14.54 13.96
CA SER A 361 21.28 -13.51 13.72
C SER A 361 21.89 -13.64 12.33
N ALA A 362 22.25 -14.86 11.91
CA ALA A 362 22.74 -15.14 10.56
C ALA A 362 21.71 -14.79 9.47
N ARG A 363 20.42 -15.05 9.72
CA ARG A 363 19.33 -14.72 8.79
C ARG A 363 19.03 -13.23 8.73
N LEU A 364 19.14 -12.52 9.86
CA LEU A 364 19.03 -11.07 9.90
C LEU A 364 20.17 -10.43 9.11
N ASP A 365 21.40 -10.91 9.27
CA ASP A 365 22.55 -10.43 8.48
C ASP A 365 22.32 -10.64 6.99
N ALA A 366 21.84 -11.82 6.58
CA ALA A 366 21.49 -12.07 5.18
C ALA A 366 20.41 -11.10 4.66
N ALA A 367 19.34 -10.87 5.44
CA ALA A 367 18.29 -9.93 5.10
C ALA A 367 18.79 -8.48 4.97
N LEU A 368 19.76 -8.06 5.81
CA LEU A 368 20.38 -6.74 5.72
C LEU A 368 21.24 -6.58 4.47
N HIS A 369 21.96 -7.61 4.05
CA HIS A 369 22.71 -7.58 2.79
C HIS A 369 21.77 -7.48 1.58
N GLN A 370 20.65 -8.22 1.59
CA GLN A 370 19.64 -8.12 0.54
C GLN A 370 18.99 -6.73 0.52
N LEU A 371 18.67 -6.17 1.69
CA LEU A 371 18.16 -4.80 1.81
C LEU A 371 19.17 -3.76 1.32
N ALA A 372 20.47 -3.96 1.60
CA ALA A 372 21.53 -3.08 1.11
C ALA A 372 21.56 -3.07 -0.42
N GLN A 373 21.57 -4.24 -1.05
CA GLN A 373 21.51 -4.37 -2.51
C GLN A 373 20.27 -3.70 -3.09
N PHE A 374 19.11 -3.93 -2.49
CA PHE A 374 17.85 -3.29 -2.88
C PHE A 374 17.89 -1.76 -2.78
N CYS A 375 18.64 -1.24 -1.80
CA CYS A 375 18.87 0.20 -1.65
C CYS A 375 20.08 0.73 -2.46
N ALA A 376 20.61 -0.04 -3.42
CA ALA A 376 21.80 0.27 -4.20
C ALA A 376 23.06 0.55 -3.34
N CYS A 377 23.23 -0.24 -2.28
CA CYS A 377 24.38 -0.23 -1.38
C CYS A 377 25.12 -1.58 -1.42
N ASP A 378 26.44 -1.56 -1.22
CA ASP A 378 27.30 -2.75 -1.28
C ASP A 378 27.65 -3.29 0.11
N THR A 379 27.66 -2.43 1.12
CA THR A 379 28.12 -2.77 2.48
C THR A 379 27.11 -2.36 3.54
N VAL A 380 26.99 -3.17 4.58
CA VAL A 380 26.20 -2.86 5.79
C VAL A 380 27.14 -2.35 6.89
N LEU A 381 26.82 -1.19 7.46
CA LEU A 381 27.49 -0.65 8.64
C LEU A 381 26.67 -1.01 9.88
N PRO A 382 27.26 -1.64 10.90
CA PRO A 382 26.54 -1.97 12.13
C PRO A 382 26.16 -0.71 12.89
N ALA A 383 25.20 -0.84 13.82
CA ALA A 383 24.86 0.23 14.74
C ALA A 383 26.10 0.73 15.48
N LYS A 384 26.26 2.05 15.51
CA LYS A 384 27.28 2.68 16.35
C LYS A 384 26.92 2.38 17.80
N ARG A 385 27.85 1.74 18.52
CA ARG A 385 27.71 1.44 19.94
C ARG A 385 27.53 2.70 20.77
#